data_AF-A0A3M2A9F2-F1
#
_entry.id   AF-A0A3M2A9F2-F1
#
_cell.length_a   1.000
_cell.length_b   1.000
_cell.length_c   1.000
_cell.angle_alpha   90.00
_cell.angle_beta   90.00
_cell.angle_gamma   90.00
#
_symmetry.space_group_name_H-M   'P 1'
#
loop_
_entity.id
_entity.type
_entity.pdbx_description
1 polymer ?
#
loop_
_entity_poly.entity_id
_entity_poly.type
_entity_poly.pdbx_seq_one_letter_code
_entity_poly.pdbx_strand_id
1 'polypeptide(L)'
;MSYYFNVSVDINQNLSQGQCVREDETAASIHPAIAAASSMLVSSGSVVLYINNLENLNLEDPMVLFTIHFAGSPGTDVLLDWRMGAGANQLISIPGNVDDAALSEPLVVSFPSYTISGTIIKPPFTQSNCDGAIDGAVPGVEVSLTTGFWCAPAQTGQIQINGSDGSYAFEVNRYFDYGIFPYKTDNPGCGVNSLDYYMVYQHLLGNNLLDYPWQFVAADMNLDRILTPGDAALIKQLVNGTFVPPDGWESWTFIPVKDYSFFPDVGPDYMYPTYEEAIYINDLNSDYPNQDFVGIKRADVDGSCSACTGGDGQMNGEGVLAMLKISDLSMEAGEILRLPVFLESPMPVGACA
;
A
#
# COMPACT_ATOMS: atom_id res chain seq x y z
N MET A 1 -47.59 -33.45 -15.56
CA MET A 1 -47.28 -33.46 -14.12
C MET A 1 -46.15 -32.47 -13.97
N SER A 2 -46.32 -31.42 -13.17
CA SER A 2 -45.30 -30.40 -13.03
C SER A 2 -44.29 -30.81 -11.98
N TYR A 3 -43.02 -30.77 -12.35
CA TYR A 3 -41.91 -31.12 -11.48
C TYR A 3 -41.12 -29.87 -11.10
N TYR A 4 -40.82 -29.78 -9.80
CA TYR A 4 -40.01 -28.73 -9.20
C TYR A 4 -38.79 -29.38 -8.59
N PHE A 5 -37.63 -28.78 -8.80
CA PHE A 5 -36.39 -29.26 -8.21
C PHE A 5 -35.73 -28.12 -7.45
N ASN A 6 -35.39 -28.36 -6.19
CA ASN A 6 -34.60 -27.42 -5.38
C ASN A 6 -33.25 -28.05 -5.08
N VAL A 7 -32.17 -27.30 -5.29
CA VAL A 7 -30.81 -27.61 -4.85
C VAL A 7 -30.34 -26.52 -3.91
N SER A 8 -29.86 -26.88 -2.74
CA SER A 8 -29.44 -25.95 -1.69
C SER A 8 -28.11 -26.38 -1.10
N VAL A 9 -27.11 -25.51 -1.19
CA VAL A 9 -25.76 -25.69 -0.65
C VAL A 9 -25.53 -24.63 0.42
N ASP A 10 -25.22 -25.05 1.63
CA ASP A 10 -24.74 -24.21 2.71
C ASP A 10 -23.21 -24.11 2.65
N ILE A 11 -22.70 -22.90 2.88
CA ILE A 11 -21.28 -22.58 2.88
C ILE A 11 -20.90 -22.19 4.30
N ASN A 12 -19.90 -22.87 4.87
CA ASN A 12 -19.53 -22.78 6.29
C ASN A 12 -20.75 -22.88 7.22
N GLN A 13 -21.59 -23.90 6.99
CA GLN A 13 -22.81 -24.15 7.78
C GLN A 13 -23.79 -22.96 7.77
N ASN A 14 -23.85 -22.22 6.66
CA ASN A 14 -24.67 -21.01 6.50
C ASN A 14 -24.23 -19.85 7.41
N LEU A 15 -22.95 -19.82 7.78
CA LEU A 15 -22.34 -18.74 8.55
C LEU A 15 -21.41 -17.95 7.64
N SER A 16 -21.57 -16.64 7.57
CA SER A 16 -20.66 -15.75 6.82
C SER A 16 -19.36 -15.52 7.60
N GLN A 17 -18.47 -16.52 7.63
CA GLN A 17 -17.25 -16.53 8.44
C GLN A 17 -16.01 -16.91 7.61
N GLY A 18 -15.24 -15.90 7.20
CA GLY A 18 -13.96 -16.11 6.55
C GLY A 18 -14.05 -16.48 5.06
N GLN A 19 -15.22 -16.89 4.55
CA GLN A 19 -15.46 -17.04 3.12
C GLN A 19 -16.08 -15.80 2.48
N CYS A 20 -15.90 -15.68 1.18
CA CYS A 20 -16.59 -14.73 0.32
C CYS A 20 -17.07 -15.43 -0.94
N VAL A 21 -18.34 -15.25 -1.29
CA VAL A 21 -18.97 -15.80 -2.49
C VAL A 21 -19.16 -14.67 -3.49
N ARG A 22 -18.77 -14.89 -4.74
CA ARG A 22 -19.03 -13.99 -5.86
C ARG A 22 -20.47 -14.21 -6.30
N GLU A 23 -21.39 -13.47 -5.70
CA GLU A 23 -22.83 -13.65 -5.90
C GLU A 23 -23.23 -13.50 -7.36
N ASP A 24 -22.74 -12.46 -8.03
CA ASP A 24 -23.06 -12.18 -9.45
C ASP A 24 -22.53 -13.28 -10.40
N GLU A 25 -21.29 -13.71 -10.23
CA GLU A 25 -20.70 -14.78 -11.06
C GLU A 25 -21.38 -16.13 -10.81
N THR A 26 -21.64 -16.45 -9.55
CA THR A 26 -22.34 -17.67 -9.17
C THR A 26 -23.75 -17.69 -9.77
N ALA A 27 -24.49 -16.58 -9.67
CA ALA A 27 -25.82 -16.46 -10.28
C ALA A 27 -25.78 -16.52 -11.81
N ALA A 28 -24.76 -15.93 -12.45
CA ALA A 28 -24.59 -15.96 -13.90
C ALA A 28 -24.14 -17.33 -14.44
N SER A 29 -23.63 -18.22 -13.58
CA SER A 29 -23.13 -19.53 -13.97
C SER A 29 -24.22 -20.59 -14.25
N ILE A 30 -25.50 -20.24 -14.08
CA ILE A 30 -26.63 -21.15 -14.32
C ILE A 30 -26.58 -21.70 -15.75
N HIS A 31 -26.73 -23.03 -15.87
CA HIS A 31 -26.68 -23.70 -17.15
C HIS A 31 -27.76 -23.18 -18.12
N PRO A 32 -27.43 -22.88 -19.39
CA PRO A 32 -28.39 -22.30 -20.33
C PRO A 32 -29.67 -23.12 -20.54
N ALA A 33 -29.58 -24.46 -20.44
CA ALA A 33 -30.73 -25.35 -20.59
C ALA A 33 -31.79 -25.19 -19.49
N ILE A 34 -31.42 -24.66 -18.32
CA ILE A 34 -32.33 -24.46 -17.19
C ILE A 34 -32.63 -22.99 -16.91
N ALA A 35 -31.82 -22.06 -17.44
CA ALA A 35 -31.85 -20.63 -17.09
C ALA A 35 -33.24 -19.99 -17.19
N ALA A 36 -34.04 -20.32 -18.21
CA ALA A 36 -35.38 -19.76 -18.40
C ALA A 36 -36.43 -20.33 -17.43
N ALA A 37 -36.15 -21.47 -16.82
CA ALA A 37 -37.05 -22.20 -15.93
C ALA A 37 -36.62 -22.15 -14.46
N SER A 38 -35.49 -21.51 -14.17
CA SER A 38 -34.87 -21.50 -12.85
C SER A 38 -34.75 -20.11 -12.23
N SER A 39 -34.64 -20.06 -10.91
CA SER A 39 -34.18 -18.90 -10.16
C SER A 39 -33.14 -19.32 -9.14
N MET A 40 -32.18 -18.43 -8.85
CA MET A 40 -31.14 -18.68 -7.86
C MET A 40 -31.09 -17.57 -6.84
N LEU A 41 -30.89 -17.95 -5.58
CA LEU A 41 -30.56 -17.05 -4.48
C LEU A 41 -29.14 -17.35 -4.06
N VAL A 42 -28.27 -16.35 -4.13
CA VAL A 42 -26.87 -16.45 -3.72
C VAL A 42 -26.63 -15.50 -2.55
N SER A 43 -25.85 -15.96 -1.60
CA SER A 43 -25.39 -15.20 -0.43
C SER A 43 -24.01 -15.69 -0.03
N SER A 44 -23.33 -14.98 0.87
CA SER A 44 -22.05 -15.45 1.43
C SER A 44 -22.15 -16.79 2.18
N GLY A 45 -23.33 -17.13 2.71
CA GLY A 45 -23.57 -18.35 3.50
C GLY A 45 -24.27 -19.48 2.76
N SER A 46 -24.93 -19.23 1.64
CA SER A 46 -25.67 -20.29 0.94
C SER A 46 -25.93 -19.96 -0.53
N VAL A 47 -26.10 -21.02 -1.32
CA VAL A 47 -26.58 -20.98 -2.70
C VAL A 47 -27.80 -21.86 -2.82
N VAL A 48 -28.91 -21.32 -3.33
CA VAL A 48 -30.16 -22.04 -3.52
C VAL A 48 -30.65 -21.87 -4.94
N LEU A 49 -30.82 -22.98 -5.67
CA LEU A 49 -31.33 -23.04 -7.04
C LEU A 49 -32.71 -23.70 -7.04
N TYR A 50 -33.70 -23.01 -7.59
CA TYR A 50 -35.03 -23.55 -7.86
C TYR A 50 -35.19 -23.74 -9.37
N ILE A 51 -35.69 -24.89 -9.80
CA ILE A 51 -36.02 -25.21 -11.19
C ILE A 51 -37.49 -25.62 -11.25
N ASN A 52 -38.23 -25.03 -12.19
CA ASN A 52 -39.64 -25.33 -12.42
C ASN A 52 -39.82 -26.07 -13.73
N ASN A 53 -40.92 -26.81 -13.86
CA ASN A 53 -41.33 -27.47 -15.10
C ASN A 53 -40.22 -28.35 -15.71
N LEU A 54 -39.50 -29.09 -14.84
CA LEU A 54 -38.35 -29.92 -15.21
C LEU A 54 -38.68 -30.89 -16.35
N GLU A 55 -39.93 -31.35 -16.43
CA GLU A 55 -40.43 -32.25 -17.48
C GLU A 55 -40.36 -31.68 -18.90
N ASN A 56 -40.24 -30.36 -19.04
CA ASN A 56 -40.17 -29.69 -20.34
C ASN A 56 -38.72 -29.35 -20.75
N LEU A 57 -37.74 -29.68 -19.90
CA LEU A 57 -36.33 -29.39 -20.15
C LEU A 57 -35.66 -30.59 -20.81
N ASN A 58 -34.90 -30.35 -21.89
CA ASN A 58 -34.11 -31.39 -22.55
C ASN A 58 -32.76 -31.52 -21.82
N LEU A 59 -32.74 -32.31 -20.75
CA LEU A 59 -31.58 -32.48 -19.89
C LEU A 59 -30.75 -33.71 -20.31
N GLU A 60 -29.44 -33.54 -20.49
CA GLU A 60 -28.48 -34.62 -20.79
C GLU A 60 -27.60 -34.91 -19.56
N ASP A 61 -27.29 -36.19 -19.31
CA ASP A 61 -26.51 -36.65 -18.16
C ASP A 61 -25.07 -37.03 -18.58
N PRO A 62 -24.00 -36.59 -17.86
CA PRO A 62 -23.99 -35.65 -16.75
C PRO A 62 -23.93 -34.17 -17.18
N MET A 63 -24.55 -33.30 -16.39
CA MET A 63 -24.54 -31.85 -16.59
C MET A 63 -24.18 -31.07 -15.33
N VAL A 64 -23.53 -29.91 -15.52
CA VAL A 64 -23.31 -28.92 -14.46
C VAL A 64 -24.50 -27.97 -14.45
N LEU A 65 -25.21 -27.85 -13.33
CA LEU A 65 -26.36 -26.94 -13.21
C LEU A 65 -25.91 -25.48 -12.97
N PHE A 66 -24.84 -25.30 -12.20
CA PHE A 66 -24.22 -24.02 -11.88
C PHE A 66 -22.82 -24.25 -11.27
N THR A 67 -22.04 -23.17 -11.14
CA THR A 67 -20.73 -23.14 -10.49
C THR A 67 -20.76 -22.16 -9.31
N ILE A 68 -20.23 -22.55 -8.15
CA ILE A 68 -20.05 -21.64 -7.01
C ILE A 68 -18.69 -20.98 -7.13
N HIS A 69 -18.66 -19.66 -7.28
CA HIS A 69 -17.44 -18.85 -7.32
C HIS A 69 -17.19 -18.29 -5.92
N PHE A 70 -16.13 -18.74 -5.23
CA PHE A 70 -15.86 -18.33 -3.85
C PHE A 70 -14.37 -18.35 -3.51
N ALA A 71 -14.01 -17.66 -2.43
CA ALA A 71 -12.69 -17.67 -1.82
C ALA A 71 -12.82 -17.78 -0.29
N GLY A 72 -11.88 -18.48 0.34
CA GLY A 72 -11.69 -18.50 1.79
C GLY A 72 -10.57 -17.56 2.24
N SER A 73 -10.54 -17.22 3.52
CA SER A 73 -9.45 -16.46 4.11
C SER A 73 -8.16 -17.28 4.10
N PRO A 74 -6.99 -16.64 4.00
CA PRO A 74 -5.71 -17.33 4.09
C PRO A 74 -5.63 -18.18 5.37
N GLY A 75 -5.20 -19.43 5.24
CA GLY A 75 -5.04 -20.37 6.35
C GLY A 75 -6.34 -21.00 6.86
N THR A 76 -7.44 -20.93 6.10
CA THR A 76 -8.75 -21.46 6.50
C THR A 76 -9.26 -22.55 5.55
N ASP A 77 -10.20 -23.34 6.04
CA ASP A 77 -10.99 -24.26 5.22
C ASP A 77 -12.40 -23.66 5.00
N VAL A 78 -12.94 -23.84 3.81
CA VAL A 78 -14.35 -23.56 3.51
C VAL A 78 -15.08 -24.87 3.30
N LEU A 79 -16.12 -25.09 4.10
CA LEU A 79 -17.01 -26.24 4.00
C LEU A 79 -18.17 -25.90 3.05
N LEU A 80 -18.38 -26.73 2.04
CA LEU A 80 -19.58 -26.76 1.20
C LEU A 80 -20.37 -28.00 1.58
N ASP A 81 -21.58 -27.80 2.10
CA ASP A 81 -22.44 -28.88 2.54
C ASP A 81 -23.84 -28.72 1.95
N TRP A 82 -24.57 -29.82 1.82
CA TRP A 82 -25.95 -29.79 1.37
C TRP A 82 -26.84 -29.32 2.51
N ARG A 83 -27.69 -28.33 2.24
CA ARG A 83 -28.65 -27.85 3.24
C ARG A 83 -29.60 -28.96 3.65
N MET A 84 -29.74 -29.16 4.96
CA MET A 84 -30.64 -30.16 5.54
C MET A 84 -31.95 -29.49 6.00
N GLY A 85 -33.09 -30.18 5.82
CA GLY A 85 -34.39 -29.74 6.32
C GLY A 85 -35.51 -29.75 5.26
N ALA A 86 -36.73 -29.47 5.69
CA ALA A 86 -37.91 -29.53 4.82
C ALA A 86 -37.80 -28.54 3.66
N GLY A 87 -37.98 -29.03 2.43
CA GLY A 87 -37.97 -28.21 1.22
C GLY A 87 -36.59 -27.99 0.59
N ALA A 88 -35.51 -28.47 1.19
CA ALA A 88 -34.16 -28.39 0.61
C ALA A 88 -33.81 -29.68 -0.13
N ASN A 89 -33.14 -29.57 -1.28
CA ASN A 89 -32.60 -30.73 -1.99
C ASN A 89 -33.65 -31.80 -2.35
N GLN A 90 -34.76 -31.38 -2.97
CA GLN A 90 -35.94 -32.21 -3.20
C GLN A 90 -36.46 -32.07 -4.63
N LEU A 91 -36.95 -33.18 -5.18
CA LEU A 91 -37.80 -33.24 -6.36
C LEU A 91 -39.26 -33.34 -5.93
N ILE A 92 -40.10 -32.43 -6.41
CA ILE A 92 -41.52 -32.34 -6.02
C ILE A 92 -42.37 -32.46 -7.28
N SER A 93 -43.29 -33.41 -7.28
CA SER A 93 -44.32 -33.55 -8.32
C SER A 93 -45.67 -33.05 -7.81
N ILE A 94 -46.41 -32.27 -8.60
CA ILE A 94 -47.78 -31.85 -8.25
C ILE A 94 -48.78 -32.94 -8.66
N PRO A 95 -49.67 -33.41 -7.75
CA PRO A 95 -50.12 -32.72 -6.53
C PRO A 95 -49.44 -33.08 -5.20
N GLY A 96 -48.32 -33.83 -5.15
CA GLY A 96 -47.55 -33.86 -3.89
C GLY A 96 -46.58 -35.00 -3.62
N ASN A 97 -46.04 -35.74 -4.60
CA ASN A 97 -44.92 -36.65 -4.25
C ASN A 97 -43.65 -35.83 -4.06
N VAL A 98 -42.93 -36.08 -2.98
CA VAL A 98 -41.64 -35.46 -2.65
C VAL A 98 -40.61 -36.58 -2.59
N ASP A 99 -39.58 -36.48 -3.42
CA ASP A 99 -38.44 -37.36 -3.43
C ASP A 99 -37.20 -36.56 -3.00
N ASP A 100 -36.56 -36.99 -1.91
CA ASP A 100 -35.30 -36.38 -1.46
C ASP A 100 -34.17 -36.74 -2.43
N ALA A 101 -33.30 -35.77 -2.73
CA ALA A 101 -32.14 -36.01 -3.58
C ALA A 101 -31.13 -36.92 -2.86
N ALA A 102 -30.45 -37.78 -3.62
CA ALA A 102 -29.28 -38.49 -3.12
C ALA A 102 -28.10 -37.50 -3.04
N LEU A 103 -27.66 -37.19 -1.83
CA LEU A 103 -26.62 -36.19 -1.57
C LEU A 103 -25.25 -36.84 -1.41
N SER A 104 -24.21 -36.16 -1.91
CA SER A 104 -22.83 -36.56 -1.67
C SER A 104 -22.39 -36.16 -0.26
N GLU A 105 -21.21 -36.64 0.14
CA GLU A 105 -20.53 -36.09 1.31
C GLU A 105 -20.23 -34.59 1.13
N PRO A 106 -20.12 -33.83 2.24
CA PRO A 106 -19.69 -32.43 2.20
C PRO A 106 -18.28 -32.29 1.59
N LEU A 107 -18.07 -31.19 0.87
CA LEU A 107 -16.77 -30.85 0.27
C LEU A 107 -16.05 -29.83 1.17
N VAL A 108 -14.82 -30.15 1.58
CA VAL A 108 -13.94 -29.21 2.27
C VAL A 108 -12.90 -28.69 1.28
N VAL A 109 -12.80 -27.38 1.16
CA VAL A 109 -11.83 -26.70 0.29
C VAL A 109 -10.87 -25.88 1.14
N SER A 110 -9.58 -26.26 1.09
CA SER A 110 -8.52 -25.59 1.86
C SER A 110 -7.92 -24.39 1.12
N PHE A 111 -7.79 -23.28 1.85
CA PHE A 111 -7.13 -22.06 1.42
C PHE A 111 -5.81 -21.92 2.21
N PRO A 112 -4.69 -22.47 1.71
CA PRO A 112 -3.41 -22.33 2.39
C PRO A 112 -3.00 -20.85 2.46
N SER A 113 -2.39 -20.48 3.59
CA SER A 113 -1.80 -19.15 3.77
C SER A 113 -0.41 -19.11 3.18
N TYR A 114 -0.11 -18.06 2.41
CA TYR A 114 1.22 -17.69 1.97
C TYR A 114 1.59 -16.33 2.55
N THR A 115 2.88 -16.08 2.68
CA THR A 115 3.37 -14.81 3.23
C THR A 115 4.06 -13.97 2.15
N ILE A 116 3.61 -12.72 1.97
CA ILE A 116 4.37 -11.68 1.25
C ILE A 116 5.09 -10.85 2.31
N SER A 117 6.42 -10.70 2.20
CA SER A 117 7.18 -9.96 3.21
C SER A 117 8.35 -9.18 2.62
N GLY A 118 8.74 -8.12 3.32
CA GLY A 118 9.82 -7.24 2.93
C GLY A 118 10.22 -6.29 4.04
N THR A 119 11.18 -5.43 3.72
CA THR A 119 11.74 -4.41 4.60
C THR A 119 11.77 -3.05 3.93
N ILE A 120 11.71 -1.99 4.73
CA ILE A 120 11.85 -0.62 4.24
C ILE A 120 13.06 0.01 4.91
N ILE A 121 14.08 0.31 4.11
CA ILE A 121 15.40 0.77 4.55
C ILE A 121 15.80 2.06 3.85
N LYS A 122 16.63 2.88 4.50
CA LYS A 122 17.09 4.17 3.96
C LYS A 122 18.52 4.08 3.41
N PRO A 123 18.85 4.91 2.41
CA PRO A 123 20.23 5.18 2.03
C PRO A 123 20.85 6.34 2.87
N PRO A 124 22.19 6.42 3.00
CA PRO A 124 23.11 5.31 2.80
C PRO A 124 22.88 4.26 3.90
N PHE A 125 22.88 2.98 3.52
CA PHE A 125 22.57 1.83 4.37
C PHE A 125 23.51 1.63 5.58
N THR A 126 24.44 2.56 5.80
CA THR A 126 25.53 2.52 6.79
C THR A 126 25.52 3.68 7.77
N GLN A 127 24.60 4.66 7.65
CA GLN A 127 24.48 5.79 8.58
C GLN A 127 23.22 5.71 9.48
N SER A 128 23.28 6.46 10.58
CA SER A 128 22.37 6.48 11.74
C SER A 128 20.89 6.31 11.38
N ASN A 129 20.22 5.53 12.22
CA ASN A 129 18.79 5.30 12.23
C ASN A 129 17.97 6.61 12.25
N CYS A 130 16.88 6.65 11.50
CA CYS A 130 15.77 7.55 11.85
C CYS A 130 15.23 7.07 13.21
N ASP A 131 14.76 7.96 14.09
CA ASP A 131 14.51 7.65 15.51
C ASP A 131 13.83 6.30 15.79
N GLY A 132 14.43 5.53 16.69
CA GLY A 132 13.92 4.22 17.12
C GLY A 132 14.12 3.08 16.12
N ALA A 133 14.71 3.33 14.94
CA ALA A 133 14.94 2.31 13.94
C ALA A 133 16.20 1.45 14.21
N ILE A 134 16.22 0.25 13.64
CA ILE A 134 17.35 -0.69 13.69
C ILE A 134 17.97 -0.76 12.28
N ASP A 135 19.30 -0.77 12.20
CA ASP A 135 20.07 -1.05 10.97
C ASP A 135 19.64 -0.28 9.70
N GLY A 136 19.31 1.01 9.85
CA GLY A 136 18.95 1.88 8.72
C GLY A 136 17.49 1.74 8.25
N ALA A 137 16.63 1.08 9.01
CA ALA A 137 15.21 1.00 8.72
C ALA A 137 14.48 2.35 8.77
N VAL A 138 13.36 2.44 8.03
CA VAL A 138 12.40 3.55 8.12
C VAL A 138 11.13 3.03 8.82
N PRO A 139 10.95 3.30 10.12
CA PRO A 139 9.83 2.76 10.88
C PRO A 139 8.56 3.62 10.75
N GLY A 140 7.42 3.01 11.06
CA GLY A 140 6.14 3.72 11.06
C GLY A 140 5.65 4.10 9.66
N VAL A 141 6.02 3.31 8.65
CA VAL A 141 5.48 3.37 7.29
C VAL A 141 4.20 2.55 7.26
N GLU A 142 3.12 3.13 6.74
CA GLU A 142 1.91 2.40 6.44
C GLU A 142 2.14 1.61 5.14
N VAL A 143 2.01 0.30 5.18
CA VAL A 143 2.11 -0.57 4.00
C VAL A 143 0.72 -1.10 3.71
N SER A 144 0.20 -0.74 2.54
CA SER A 144 -1.08 -1.22 2.02
C SER A 144 -0.85 -2.34 1.03
N LEU A 145 -1.52 -3.47 1.26
CA LEU A 145 -1.63 -4.57 0.32
C LEU A 145 -3.02 -4.52 -0.31
N THR A 146 -3.08 -4.37 -1.63
CA THR A 146 -4.32 -4.47 -2.38
C THR A 146 -4.31 -5.71 -3.26
N THR A 147 -5.50 -6.19 -3.56
CA THR A 147 -5.73 -7.21 -4.59
C THR A 147 -6.59 -6.56 -5.67
N GLY A 148 -6.42 -6.96 -6.93
CA GLY A 148 -7.36 -6.57 -8.00
C GLY A 148 -8.77 -7.15 -7.80
N PHE A 149 -8.98 -7.91 -6.73
CA PHE A 149 -10.15 -8.73 -6.47
C PHE A 149 -10.71 -8.45 -5.07
N TRP A 150 -11.78 -7.66 -5.01
CA TRP A 150 -12.45 -7.39 -3.74
C TRP A 150 -13.37 -8.55 -3.35
N CYS A 151 -13.01 -9.29 -2.29
CA CYS A 151 -13.86 -10.36 -1.76
C CYS A 151 -13.73 -10.47 -0.23
N ALA A 152 -14.30 -9.50 0.49
CA ALA A 152 -14.23 -9.48 1.94
C ALA A 152 -15.10 -10.57 2.59
N PRO A 153 -14.67 -11.21 3.71
CA PRO A 153 -13.39 -11.01 4.41
C PRO A 153 -12.22 -11.82 3.82
N ALA A 154 -12.48 -12.77 2.91
CA ALA A 154 -11.49 -13.71 2.39
C ALA A 154 -10.27 -13.03 1.73
N GLN A 155 -10.49 -11.91 1.06
CA GLN A 155 -9.52 -11.15 0.28
C GLN A 155 -9.87 -9.67 0.28
N THR A 156 -9.84 -9.08 1.46
CA THR A 156 -9.84 -7.62 1.61
C THR A 156 -8.42 -7.09 1.46
N GLY A 157 -8.30 -5.84 0.99
CA GLY A 157 -7.06 -5.10 1.15
C GLY A 157 -6.66 -5.06 2.63
N GLN A 158 -5.36 -5.18 2.88
CA GLN A 158 -4.77 -5.19 4.21
C GLN A 158 -3.90 -3.94 4.38
N ILE A 159 -3.87 -3.38 5.58
CA ILE A 159 -2.99 -2.27 5.92
C ILE A 159 -2.25 -2.64 7.20
N GLN A 160 -0.94 -2.43 7.20
CA GLN A 160 -0.08 -2.67 8.35
C GLN A 160 0.91 -1.53 8.53
N ILE A 161 1.40 -1.35 9.75
CA ILE A 161 2.52 -0.44 10.05
C ILE A 161 3.77 -1.31 10.19
N ASN A 162 4.84 -0.96 9.47
CA ASN A 162 6.08 -1.72 9.53
C ASN A 162 6.79 -1.59 10.90
N GLY A 163 7.61 -2.60 11.21
CA GLY A 163 8.35 -2.67 12.47
C GLY A 163 9.47 -1.64 12.60
N SER A 164 10.05 -1.55 13.80
CA SER A 164 11.26 -0.72 14.06
C SER A 164 12.50 -1.19 13.27
N ASP A 165 12.49 -2.44 12.81
CA ASP A 165 13.48 -3.04 11.91
C ASP A 165 13.11 -2.88 10.42
N GLY A 166 12.04 -2.14 10.13
CA GLY A 166 11.56 -1.88 8.77
C GLY A 166 10.70 -2.99 8.20
N SER A 167 10.52 -4.11 8.91
CA SER A 167 9.85 -5.31 8.40
C SER A 167 8.33 -5.16 8.29
N TYR A 168 7.75 -5.77 7.26
CA TYR A 168 6.31 -5.94 7.11
C TYR A 168 5.99 -7.30 6.50
N ALA A 169 4.79 -7.85 6.77
CA ALA A 169 4.39 -9.15 6.26
C ALA A 169 2.87 -9.32 6.18
N PHE A 170 2.37 -9.80 5.04
CA PHE A 170 0.95 -10.06 4.82
C PHE A 170 0.68 -11.53 4.58
N GLU A 171 -0.40 -12.02 5.17
CA GLU A 171 -0.93 -13.36 4.92
C GLU A 171 -1.96 -13.30 3.80
N VAL A 172 -1.76 -14.11 2.77
CA VAL A 172 -2.44 -14.00 1.48
C VAL A 172 -2.77 -15.34 0.87
N ASN A 173 -3.69 -15.33 -0.10
CA ASN A 173 -4.10 -16.49 -0.85
C ASN A 173 -3.26 -16.63 -2.12
N ARG A 174 -3.06 -17.87 -2.59
CA ARG A 174 -2.44 -18.12 -3.90
C ARG A 174 -3.38 -17.82 -5.07
N TYR A 175 -2.78 -17.63 -6.25
CA TYR A 175 -3.36 -17.39 -7.56
C TYR A 175 -4.04 -16.03 -7.73
N PHE A 176 -3.75 -15.09 -6.81
CA PHE A 176 -4.21 -13.72 -6.92
C PHE A 176 -3.05 -12.79 -7.21
N ASP A 177 -3.41 -11.67 -7.80
CA ASP A 177 -2.52 -10.55 -8.04
C ASP A 177 -2.56 -9.61 -6.84
N TYR A 178 -1.38 -9.14 -6.45
CA TYR A 178 -1.17 -8.28 -5.30
C TYR A 178 -0.39 -7.03 -5.68
N GLY A 179 -0.78 -5.89 -5.11
CA GLY A 179 -0.03 -4.65 -5.14
C GLY A 179 0.35 -4.22 -3.73
N ILE A 180 1.60 -3.84 -3.52
CA ILE A 180 2.14 -3.37 -2.25
C ILE A 180 2.49 -1.90 -2.37
N PHE A 181 1.92 -1.07 -1.51
CA PHE A 181 2.00 0.40 -1.54
C PHE A 181 2.44 0.93 -0.17
N PRO A 182 3.71 1.27 0.01
CA PRO A 182 4.17 2.00 1.19
C PRO A 182 3.72 3.46 1.14
N TYR A 183 3.37 4.02 2.29
CA TYR A 183 2.90 5.39 2.44
C TYR A 183 3.35 6.00 3.77
N LYS A 184 3.91 7.21 3.70
CA LYS A 184 4.34 8.01 4.85
C LYS A 184 4.50 9.47 4.44
N THR A 185 3.86 10.37 5.17
CA THR A 185 3.83 11.82 4.81
C THR A 185 4.12 12.72 6.00
N ASP A 186 4.71 12.15 7.05
CA ASP A 186 4.95 12.86 8.29
C ASP A 186 6.05 13.93 8.16
N ASN A 187 5.80 15.03 8.86
CA ASN A 187 6.71 16.15 9.13
C ASN A 187 7.79 16.40 8.06
N PRO A 188 7.44 17.12 6.98
CA PRO A 188 8.34 17.45 5.87
C PRO A 188 9.70 18.03 6.27
N GLY A 189 9.74 18.87 7.32
CA GLY A 189 10.97 19.55 7.75
C GLY A 189 11.88 18.74 8.67
N CYS A 190 11.49 17.56 9.14
CA CYS A 190 12.34 16.79 10.06
C CYS A 190 13.54 16.19 9.33
N GLY A 191 14.75 16.34 9.86
CA GLY A 191 16.00 15.97 9.18
C GLY A 191 16.49 17.04 8.21
N VAL A 192 15.60 17.87 7.66
CA VAL A 192 15.93 18.86 6.65
C VAL A 192 16.49 20.13 7.29
N ASN A 193 17.70 20.50 6.91
CA ASN A 193 18.42 21.64 7.45
C ASN A 193 19.21 22.42 6.37
N SER A 194 19.88 23.50 6.77
CA SER A 194 20.62 24.36 5.83
C SER A 194 21.78 23.64 5.11
N LEU A 195 22.27 22.51 5.64
CA LEU A 195 23.28 21.68 5.00
C LEU A 195 22.76 21.03 3.73
N ASP A 196 21.52 20.56 3.72
CA ASP A 196 20.90 19.93 2.54
C ASP A 196 20.85 20.89 1.35
N TYR A 197 20.36 22.11 1.61
CA TYR A 197 20.40 23.21 0.64
C TYR A 197 21.83 23.47 0.16
N TYR A 198 22.79 23.54 1.09
CA TYR A 198 24.17 23.84 0.77
C TYR A 198 24.80 22.75 -0.10
N MET A 199 24.51 21.47 0.15
CA MET A 199 25.00 20.35 -0.66
C MET A 199 24.51 20.44 -2.11
N VAL A 200 23.21 20.70 -2.31
CA VAL A 200 22.65 20.92 -3.65
C VAL A 200 23.29 22.12 -4.33
N TYR A 201 23.45 23.23 -3.59
CA TYR A 201 24.06 24.44 -4.13
C TYR A 201 25.52 24.23 -4.55
N GLN A 202 26.33 23.51 -3.76
CA GLN A 202 27.71 23.19 -4.12
C GLN A 202 27.80 22.25 -5.33
N HIS A 203 26.87 21.32 -5.46
CA HIS A 203 26.82 20.43 -6.62
C HIS A 203 26.54 21.22 -7.91
N LEU A 204 25.57 22.14 -7.88
CA LEU A 204 25.23 23.00 -9.02
C LEU A 204 26.37 23.95 -9.42
N LEU A 205 27.26 24.30 -8.49
CA LEU A 205 28.47 25.07 -8.77
C LEU A 205 29.66 24.23 -9.26
N GLY A 206 29.56 22.90 -9.22
CA GLY A 206 30.65 21.98 -9.56
C GLY A 206 31.78 21.90 -8.52
N ASN A 207 31.52 22.34 -7.28
CA ASN A 207 32.54 22.37 -6.22
C ASN A 207 32.59 21.07 -5.42
N ASN A 208 31.44 20.62 -4.91
CA ASN A 208 31.28 19.35 -4.21
C ASN A 208 30.06 18.65 -4.80
N LEU A 209 30.29 17.60 -5.57
CA LEU A 209 29.22 16.90 -6.27
C LEU A 209 28.47 15.96 -5.32
N LEU A 210 27.16 15.79 -5.56
CA LEU A 210 26.42 14.65 -5.03
C LEU A 210 26.93 13.38 -5.73
N ASP A 211 27.11 12.31 -4.97
CA ASP A 211 27.76 11.08 -5.45
C ASP A 211 26.78 9.92 -5.62
N TYR A 212 25.59 10.01 -5.02
CA TYR A 212 24.65 8.90 -4.96
C TYR A 212 23.27 9.21 -5.55
N PRO A 213 22.63 8.25 -6.23
CA PRO A 213 21.29 8.44 -6.82
C PRO A 213 20.22 8.95 -5.85
N TRP A 214 20.18 8.42 -4.63
CA TRP A 214 19.21 8.86 -3.62
C TRP A 214 19.32 10.35 -3.27
N GLN A 215 20.51 10.95 -3.38
CA GLN A 215 20.70 12.37 -3.10
C GLN A 215 20.00 13.22 -4.16
N PHE A 216 19.96 12.76 -5.41
CA PHE A 216 19.22 13.45 -6.49
C PHE A 216 17.71 13.29 -6.31
N VAL A 217 17.25 12.11 -5.90
CA VAL A 217 15.82 11.89 -5.59
C VAL A 217 15.37 12.75 -4.39
N ALA A 218 16.21 12.83 -3.34
CA ALA A 218 15.94 13.67 -2.18
C ALA A 218 15.98 15.16 -2.55
N ALA A 219 16.93 15.58 -3.39
CA ALA A 219 17.10 16.97 -3.78
C ALA A 219 16.05 17.49 -4.76
N ASP A 220 15.47 16.62 -5.60
CA ASP A 220 14.43 16.99 -6.55
C ASP A 220 13.10 17.28 -5.84
N MET A 221 12.84 18.58 -5.66
CA MET A 221 11.71 19.10 -4.90
C MET A 221 10.51 19.44 -5.79
N ASN A 222 10.71 19.54 -7.10
CA ASN A 222 9.65 19.85 -8.06
C ASN A 222 9.19 18.64 -8.89
N LEU A 223 9.81 17.47 -8.69
CA LEU A 223 9.49 16.17 -9.28
C LEU A 223 9.75 16.08 -10.80
N ASP A 224 10.67 16.89 -11.33
CA ASP A 224 11.00 16.88 -12.76
C ASP A 224 12.20 15.98 -13.14
N ARG A 225 12.84 15.39 -12.13
CA ARG A 225 13.99 14.47 -12.18
C ARG A 225 15.31 15.12 -12.57
N ILE A 226 15.36 16.45 -12.61
CA ILE A 226 16.55 17.24 -12.94
C ILE A 226 16.87 18.14 -11.76
N LEU A 227 18.14 18.15 -11.35
CA LEU A 227 18.55 19.04 -10.28
C LEU A 227 18.83 20.45 -10.81
N THR A 228 18.09 21.43 -10.31
CA THR A 228 18.20 22.84 -10.71
C THR A 228 18.39 23.77 -9.52
N PRO A 229 18.77 25.05 -9.73
CA PRO A 229 18.73 26.05 -8.66
C PRO A 229 17.33 26.25 -8.06
N GLY A 230 16.27 25.88 -8.78
CA GLY A 230 14.89 25.91 -8.28
C GLY A 230 14.70 24.96 -7.11
N ASP A 231 15.26 23.76 -7.19
CA ASP A 231 15.20 22.75 -6.12
C ASP A 231 15.89 23.21 -4.85
N ALA A 232 17.09 23.80 -4.98
CA ALA A 232 17.80 24.40 -3.86
C ALA A 232 16.96 25.50 -3.18
N ALA A 233 16.25 26.31 -3.97
CA ALA A 233 15.36 27.33 -3.43
C ALA A 233 14.16 26.72 -2.69
N LEU A 234 13.59 25.61 -3.19
CA LEU A 234 12.49 24.89 -2.52
C LEU A 234 12.93 24.25 -1.20
N ILE A 235 14.12 23.64 -1.14
CA ILE A 235 14.70 23.14 0.13
C ILE A 235 14.85 24.29 1.13
N LYS A 236 15.38 25.45 0.69
CA LYS A 236 15.51 26.63 1.54
C LYS A 236 14.16 27.16 2.03
N GLN A 237 13.12 27.12 1.20
CA GLN A 237 11.76 27.46 1.63
C GLN A 237 11.25 26.49 2.68
N LEU A 238 11.58 25.20 2.57
CA LEU A 238 11.15 24.18 3.53
C LEU A 238 11.80 24.43 4.89
N VAL A 239 13.12 24.67 4.91
CA VAL A 239 13.85 25.07 6.13
C VAL A 239 13.28 26.34 6.76
N ASN A 240 12.83 27.30 5.95
CA ASN A 240 12.24 28.55 6.43
C ASN A 240 10.75 28.44 6.80
N GLY A 241 10.12 27.28 6.63
CA GLY A 241 8.68 27.08 6.89
C GLY A 241 7.76 27.78 5.90
N THR A 242 8.25 28.13 4.71
CA THR A 242 7.48 28.81 3.64
C THR A 242 7.27 27.93 2.41
N PHE A 243 7.65 26.66 2.46
CA PHE A 243 7.51 25.72 1.35
C PHE A 243 6.04 25.40 1.08
N VAL A 244 5.69 25.39 -0.20
CA VAL A 244 4.40 24.91 -0.71
C VAL A 244 4.69 23.72 -1.60
N PRO A 245 4.24 22.50 -1.23
CA PRO A 245 4.49 21.31 -2.01
C PRO A 245 3.79 21.40 -3.38
N PRO A 246 4.46 21.02 -4.49
CA PRO A 246 3.79 20.84 -5.77
C PRO A 246 2.85 19.62 -5.75
N ASP A 247 1.98 19.52 -6.75
CA ASP A 247 1.08 18.37 -6.89
C ASP A 247 1.86 17.06 -6.98
N GLY A 248 1.44 16.07 -6.20
CA GLY A 248 2.08 14.75 -6.14
C GLY A 248 3.34 14.70 -5.26
N TRP A 249 3.72 15.80 -4.60
CA TRP A 249 4.84 15.79 -3.66
C TRP A 249 4.40 15.23 -2.31
N GLU A 250 5.19 14.29 -1.81
CA GLU A 250 5.09 13.71 -0.48
C GLU A 250 6.44 13.76 0.22
N SER A 251 6.46 13.84 1.56
CA SER A 251 7.71 13.99 2.32
C SER A 251 8.63 12.78 2.23
N TRP A 252 8.08 11.62 1.87
CA TRP A 252 8.81 10.41 1.57
C TRP A 252 8.44 9.89 0.19
N THR A 253 9.40 9.25 -0.44
CA THR A 253 9.18 8.40 -1.62
C THR A 253 9.79 7.03 -1.36
N PHE A 254 9.15 6.00 -1.90
CA PHE A 254 9.55 4.62 -1.68
C PHE A 254 9.79 3.91 -3.01
N ILE A 255 11.02 3.48 -3.23
CA ILE A 255 11.44 2.87 -4.49
C ILE A 255 11.69 1.38 -4.23
N PRO A 256 11.08 0.45 -4.98
CA PRO A 256 11.41 -0.97 -4.85
C PRO A 256 12.92 -1.20 -4.98
N VAL A 257 13.53 -1.98 -4.07
CA VAL A 257 14.99 -2.24 -4.08
C VAL A 257 15.44 -2.80 -5.42
N LYS A 258 14.62 -3.66 -6.04
CA LYS A 258 14.86 -4.20 -7.38
C LYS A 258 15.04 -3.08 -8.42
N ASP A 259 14.23 -2.02 -8.36
CA ASP A 259 14.26 -0.94 -9.34
C ASP A 259 15.38 0.05 -9.04
N TYR A 260 15.54 0.39 -7.75
CA TYR A 260 16.65 1.24 -7.28
C TYR A 260 18.02 0.64 -7.62
N SER A 261 18.17 -0.70 -7.58
CA SER A 261 19.43 -1.38 -7.93
C SER A 261 19.86 -1.21 -9.40
N PHE A 262 18.95 -0.80 -10.28
CA PHE A 262 19.23 -0.49 -11.69
C PHE A 262 19.45 1.01 -11.94
N PHE A 263 19.44 1.86 -10.91
CA PHE A 263 19.75 3.27 -11.09
C PHE A 263 21.21 3.40 -11.53
N PRO A 264 21.50 4.23 -12.56
CA PRO A 264 22.86 4.40 -13.04
C PRO A 264 23.72 5.11 -11.99
N ASP A 265 25.04 4.93 -12.10
CA ASP A 265 26.01 5.72 -11.34
C ASP A 265 25.87 7.20 -11.68
N VAL A 266 26.16 8.06 -10.70
CA VAL A 266 26.05 9.52 -10.85
C VAL A 266 27.13 10.06 -11.78
N GLY A 267 26.73 10.95 -12.70
CA GLY A 267 27.61 11.64 -13.64
C GLY A 267 27.22 13.11 -13.87
N PRO A 268 27.93 13.82 -14.78
CA PRO A 268 27.78 15.28 -14.97
C PRO A 268 26.40 15.77 -15.40
N ASP A 269 25.56 14.91 -15.98
CA ASP A 269 24.19 15.20 -16.43
C ASP A 269 23.20 14.17 -15.85
N TYR A 270 23.37 13.83 -14.59
CA TYR A 270 22.59 12.77 -13.95
C TYR A 270 21.10 13.10 -13.93
N MET A 271 20.30 12.15 -14.42
CA MET A 271 18.85 12.12 -14.29
C MET A 271 18.47 10.71 -13.81
N TYR A 272 17.74 10.63 -12.71
CA TYR A 272 17.32 9.33 -12.19
C TYR A 272 16.17 8.74 -13.05
N PRO A 273 16.09 7.41 -13.23
CA PRO A 273 15.03 6.77 -14.00
C PRO A 273 13.63 7.03 -13.41
N THR A 274 12.58 6.89 -14.23
CA THR A 274 11.23 6.75 -13.68
C THR A 274 11.11 5.44 -12.89
N TYR A 275 10.37 5.47 -11.79
CA TYR A 275 10.06 4.31 -10.99
C TYR A 275 8.59 4.32 -10.57
N GLU A 276 8.08 3.17 -10.15
CA GLU A 276 6.78 3.05 -9.53
C GLU A 276 6.97 2.95 -8.01
N GLU A 277 6.16 3.67 -7.24
CA GLU A 277 6.17 3.59 -5.77
C GLU A 277 5.35 2.39 -5.27
N ALA A 278 5.49 1.25 -5.94
CA ALA A 278 4.72 0.05 -5.67
C ALA A 278 5.45 -1.22 -6.14
N ILE A 279 5.10 -2.35 -5.52
CA ILE A 279 5.47 -3.68 -6.00
C ILE A 279 4.21 -4.42 -6.43
N TYR A 280 4.21 -4.91 -7.67
CA TYR A 280 3.16 -5.77 -8.20
C TYR A 280 3.64 -7.22 -8.29
N ILE A 281 2.79 -8.14 -7.85
CA ILE A 281 3.00 -9.59 -7.88
C ILE A 281 1.80 -10.19 -8.60
N ASN A 282 2.06 -11.02 -9.62
CA ASN A 282 1.01 -11.69 -10.37
C ASN A 282 0.98 -13.18 -10.04
N ASP A 283 -0.20 -13.78 -10.01
CA ASP A 283 -0.41 -15.22 -9.86
C ASP A 283 0.40 -15.86 -8.71
N LEU A 284 0.34 -15.26 -7.52
CA LEU A 284 1.14 -15.69 -6.36
C LEU A 284 1.00 -17.21 -6.11
N ASN A 285 2.08 -17.97 -6.01
CA ASN A 285 1.99 -19.44 -5.85
C ASN A 285 2.90 -20.02 -4.75
N SER A 286 3.62 -19.16 -4.03
CA SER A 286 4.57 -19.48 -2.97
C SER A 286 4.78 -18.26 -2.07
N ASP A 287 5.43 -18.44 -0.92
CA ASP A 287 5.86 -17.32 -0.09
C ASP A 287 6.77 -16.39 -0.91
N TYR A 288 6.61 -15.09 -0.72
CA TYR A 288 7.25 -14.08 -1.53
C TYR A 288 8.00 -13.08 -0.64
N PRO A 289 9.18 -13.49 -0.13
CA PRO A 289 10.04 -12.61 0.68
C PRO A 289 10.80 -11.60 -0.18
N ASN A 290 11.54 -10.70 0.46
CA ASN A 290 12.41 -9.68 -0.17
C ASN A 290 11.64 -8.69 -1.07
N GLN A 291 10.40 -8.36 -0.68
CA GLN A 291 9.66 -7.27 -1.29
C GLN A 291 10.14 -5.96 -0.65
N ASP A 292 11.39 -5.61 -0.88
CA ASP A 292 12.01 -4.52 -0.14
C ASP A 292 11.84 -3.17 -0.83
N PHE A 293 11.77 -2.10 -0.05
CA PHE A 293 11.74 -0.72 -0.51
C PHE A 293 12.92 0.08 0.05
N VAL A 294 13.42 1.00 -0.77
CA VAL A 294 14.30 2.09 -0.37
C VAL A 294 13.43 3.30 -0.04
N GLY A 295 13.37 3.68 1.23
CA GLY A 295 12.71 4.90 1.68
C GLY A 295 13.66 6.09 1.59
N ILE A 296 13.28 7.12 0.81
CA ILE A 296 14.06 8.35 0.65
C ILE A 296 13.21 9.51 1.15
N LYS A 297 13.74 10.25 2.12
CA LYS A 297 13.12 11.48 2.59
C LYS A 297 13.44 12.62 1.63
N ARG A 298 12.42 13.29 1.11
CA ARG A 298 12.62 14.46 0.24
C ARG A 298 13.18 15.63 1.04
N ALA A 299 14.04 16.41 0.40
CA ALA A 299 14.87 17.48 0.96
C ALA A 299 15.96 17.08 1.97
N ASP A 300 16.06 15.81 2.39
CA ASP A 300 17.13 15.31 3.27
C ASP A 300 18.26 14.70 2.43
N VAL A 301 19.16 15.57 1.96
CA VAL A 301 20.25 15.27 1.02
C VAL A 301 21.52 14.81 1.74
N ASP A 302 21.66 15.20 3.01
CA ASP A 302 22.71 14.71 3.91
C ASP A 302 22.37 13.33 4.50
N GLY A 303 21.10 12.93 4.46
CA GLY A 303 20.61 11.62 4.91
C GLY A 303 20.52 11.49 6.43
N SER A 304 20.49 12.62 7.15
CA SER A 304 20.49 12.70 8.60
C SER A 304 19.22 12.12 9.23
N CYS A 305 18.07 12.25 8.56
CA CYS A 305 16.79 11.65 8.91
C CYS A 305 16.41 11.73 10.40
N SER A 306 16.71 12.84 11.07
CA SER A 306 16.22 13.04 12.45
C SER A 306 14.70 13.18 12.40
N ALA A 307 13.96 12.22 12.94
CA ALA A 307 12.52 12.38 13.11
C ALA A 307 12.33 13.40 14.24
N CYS A 308 11.44 14.36 14.05
CA CYS A 308 11.07 15.20 15.17
C CYS A 308 10.28 14.33 16.15
N THR A 309 10.92 13.80 17.19
CA THR A 309 10.22 13.07 18.24
C THR A 309 9.37 14.07 19.04
N GLY A 310 8.08 14.14 18.72
CA GLY A 310 7.10 14.92 19.48
C GLY A 310 5.76 15.04 18.74
N GLY A 311 4.79 14.20 19.10
CA GLY A 311 3.41 14.33 18.64
C GLY A 311 2.78 15.65 19.03
N ASP A 312 1.71 16.06 18.33
CA ASP A 312 0.81 17.20 18.60
C ASP A 312 1.30 18.10 19.75
N GLY A 313 2.36 18.84 19.43
CA GLY A 313 3.10 19.64 20.38
C GLY A 313 3.05 21.06 19.89
N GLN A 314 2.02 21.77 20.33
CA GLN A 314 2.09 23.20 20.58
C GLN A 314 3.54 23.55 20.94
N MET A 315 4.20 24.39 20.13
CA MET A 315 5.55 24.89 20.39
C MET A 315 5.57 25.63 21.75
N ASN A 316 5.69 24.88 22.84
CA ASN A 316 5.87 25.38 24.20
C ASN A 316 7.27 25.01 24.69
N GLY A 317 8.25 25.06 23.78
CA GLY A 317 9.63 25.33 24.14
C GLY A 317 9.87 26.81 23.90
N GLU A 318 10.01 27.61 24.97
CA GLU A 318 10.59 28.94 24.92
C GLU A 318 12.09 28.88 24.53
N GLY A 319 12.40 28.25 23.40
CA GLY A 319 13.64 28.42 22.69
C GLY A 319 13.45 29.62 21.77
N VAL A 320 13.78 30.82 22.26
CA VAL A 320 13.89 32.00 21.40
C VAL A 320 14.91 31.66 20.31
N LEU A 321 14.42 31.43 19.08
CA LEU A 321 15.27 31.25 17.91
C LEU A 321 16.02 32.56 17.68
N ALA A 322 17.31 32.57 17.99
CA ALA A 322 18.20 33.65 17.65
C ALA A 322 18.45 33.61 16.13
N MET A 323 17.78 34.47 15.38
CA MET A 323 18.11 34.67 13.96
C MET A 323 19.43 35.44 13.87
N LEU A 324 20.43 34.79 13.27
CA LEU A 324 21.70 35.41 12.93
C LEU A 324 21.64 35.82 11.46
N LYS A 325 21.77 37.13 11.21
CA LYS A 325 21.70 37.71 9.86
C LYS A 325 23.06 38.25 9.45
N ILE A 326 23.46 37.91 8.23
CA ILE A 326 24.63 38.48 7.56
C ILE A 326 24.12 39.15 6.28
N SER A 327 24.52 40.40 6.05
CA SER A 327 24.16 41.13 4.83
C SER A 327 25.07 40.71 3.67
N ASP A 328 24.56 40.77 2.44
CA ASP A 328 25.35 40.53 1.24
C ASP A 328 26.53 41.53 1.16
N LEU A 329 27.75 41.01 0.98
CA LEU A 329 28.96 41.81 0.77
C LEU A 329 29.63 41.45 -0.55
N SER A 330 30.01 42.48 -1.30
CA SER A 330 30.96 42.38 -2.42
C SER A 330 32.39 42.39 -1.88
N MET A 331 33.23 41.46 -2.33
CA MET A 331 34.64 41.34 -1.92
C MET A 331 35.58 41.20 -3.11
N GLU A 332 36.83 41.63 -2.95
CA GLU A 332 37.90 41.42 -3.93
C GLU A 332 38.90 40.32 -3.49
N ALA A 333 39.61 39.74 -4.45
CA ALA A 333 40.52 38.62 -4.22
C ALA A 333 41.69 39.02 -3.30
N GLY A 334 41.77 38.37 -2.12
CA GLY A 334 42.82 38.60 -1.13
C GLY A 334 42.37 39.35 0.13
N GLU A 335 41.11 39.79 0.20
CA GLU A 335 40.58 40.45 1.40
C GLU A 335 40.23 39.44 2.52
N ILE A 336 40.66 39.75 3.76
CA ILE A 336 40.31 38.98 4.96
C ILE A 336 39.07 39.64 5.59
N LEU A 337 37.91 39.00 5.45
CA LEU A 337 36.68 39.44 6.07
C LEU A 337 36.61 38.96 7.53
N ARG A 338 36.42 39.91 8.45
CA ARG A 338 36.00 39.62 9.83
C ARG A 338 34.51 39.90 9.92
N LEU A 339 33.70 38.86 10.04
CA LEU A 339 32.24 38.94 10.15
C LEU A 339 31.83 39.16 11.61
N PRO A 340 31.42 40.39 12.01
CA PRO A 340 30.74 40.55 13.29
C PRO A 340 29.33 39.95 13.19
N VAL A 341 29.04 38.99 14.06
CA VAL A 341 27.72 38.36 14.19
C VAL A 341 26.90 39.16 15.19
N PHE A 342 25.73 39.63 14.80
CA PHE A 342 24.80 40.35 15.67
C PHE A 342 23.53 39.53 15.88
N LEU A 343 22.98 39.58 17.08
CA LEU A 343 21.64 39.05 17.39
C LEU A 343 20.60 40.04 16.84
N GLU A 344 19.72 39.58 15.95
CA GLU A 344 18.57 40.38 15.51
C GLU A 344 17.50 40.33 16.62
N SER A 345 17.50 41.33 17.50
CA SER A 345 16.43 41.48 18.50
C SER A 345 15.11 41.78 17.78
N PRO A 346 13.99 41.13 18.11
CA PRO A 346 12.69 41.72 17.83
C PRO A 346 12.65 43.09 18.54
N MET A 347 12.14 44.10 17.84
CA MET A 347 12.12 45.51 18.24
C MET A 347 11.55 45.75 19.66
N PRO A 348 11.89 46.88 20.29
CA PRO A 348 11.68 47.12 21.71
C PRO A 348 10.19 47.21 22.04
N VAL A 349 9.79 46.56 23.14
CA VAL A 349 8.56 46.92 23.84
C VAL A 349 8.76 48.34 24.38
N GLY A 350 8.32 49.32 23.58
CA GLY A 350 8.25 50.71 23.98
C GLY A 350 7.27 50.88 25.13
N ALA A 351 7.71 51.63 26.13
CA ALA A 351 6.88 52.17 27.19
C ALA A 351 5.65 52.90 26.64
N CYS A 352 4.49 52.67 27.26
CA CYS A 352 3.38 53.61 27.36
C CYS A 352 2.60 53.33 28.66
N ALA A 353 2.67 54.32 29.57
CA ALA A 353 1.77 54.71 30.66
C ALA A 353 1.05 53.65 31.51
#